data_AF-A0A7S3CSR8-F1
#
_entry.id   AF-A0A7S3CSR8-F1
#
_cell.length_a   1.000
_cell.length_b   1.000
_cell.length_c   1.000
_cell.angle_alpha   90.00
_cell.angle_beta   90.00
_cell.angle_gamma   90.00
#
_symmetry.space_group_name_H-M   'P 1'
#
loop_
_entity.id
_entity.type
_entity.pdbx_description
1 polymer ?
#
loop_
_entity_poly.entity_id
_entity_poly.type
_entity_poly.pdbx_seq_one_letter_code
_entity_poly.pdbx_strand_id
1 'polypeptide(L)'
;MTLADFKKITTGIKLSHTQDIDLDAFLPGVFQTVEREPFTLEEDEEARMKLEAATNTNKKQLFDKEREGILRRGATMLKQDNKNNKFVLIKDISTIKPMFENTWSANLAVFSVVLDESEDMMLADLCLQGFMHAIRISGFFEIHDVRNAFVSSLSKFTLVSATKEIKQKNINCIRELLNLAIYDGDCLRDSWSYVLECISKIDHMRVLGRGDITDSEYFQSEHGGVPNQAAFPVNHQLLLRNSAIIAEQIDPNQIETIFLQSEKLSPDAIIDFIENLCKVSRDELGDEDNPKKFCLQKLVEVASLNMTRVRFQWQGIWRTLGEHFTWVGSHKNLNVVIYAIDSLRQLSDKFLEIEERKNFSYQKVFLKPFETIMLNNLHSRLREIKEYIVMCIAALCGQKAKFIRSGWEVILNIFTLAAQ
;
A
#
# COMPACT_ATOMS: atom_id res chain seq x y z
N MET A 1 -1.27 8.44 49.52
CA MET A 1 -1.00 7.97 50.89
C MET A 1 -0.33 9.11 51.62
N THR A 2 -0.75 9.49 52.83
CA THR A 2 -0.09 10.56 53.59
C THR A 2 1.10 10.04 54.39
N LEU A 3 1.99 10.92 54.86
CA LEU A 3 3.11 10.53 55.74
C LEU A 3 2.62 9.84 57.02
N ALA A 4 1.47 10.24 57.55
CA ALA A 4 0.86 9.61 58.72
C ALA A 4 0.40 8.17 58.43
N ASP A 5 -0.18 7.94 57.25
CA ASP A 5 -0.56 6.61 56.79
C ASP A 5 0.67 5.72 56.59
N PHE A 6 1.75 6.26 56.00
CA PHE A 6 2.99 5.54 55.78
C PHE A 6 3.68 5.13 57.08
N LYS A 7 3.74 6.04 58.07
CA LYS A 7 4.23 5.72 59.43
C LYS A 7 3.41 4.61 60.08
N LYS A 8 2.08 4.64 59.92
CA LYS A 8 1.18 3.63 60.47
C LYS A 8 1.37 2.24 59.84
N ILE A 9 1.68 2.18 58.54
CA ILE A 9 1.91 0.92 57.82
C ILE A 9 3.30 0.33 58.11
N THR A 10 4.26 1.19 58.48
CA THR A 10 5.64 0.78 58.77
C THR A 10 5.91 0.54 60.26
N THR A 11 4.94 0.79 61.13
CA THR A 11 5.03 0.48 62.57
C THR A 11 5.24 -1.02 62.80
N GLY A 12 6.34 -1.37 63.48
CA GLY A 12 6.66 -2.77 63.86
C GLY A 12 7.68 -3.47 62.96
N ILE A 13 8.17 -2.82 61.90
CA ILE A 13 9.25 -3.34 61.07
C ILE A 13 10.57 -3.28 61.85
N LYS A 14 11.17 -4.45 62.14
CA LYS A 14 12.53 -4.55 62.68
C LYS A 14 13.49 -4.82 61.53
N LEU A 15 14.38 -3.88 61.24
CA LEU A 15 15.45 -4.10 60.26
C LEU A 15 16.45 -5.10 60.86
N SER A 16 16.63 -6.26 60.24
CA SER A 16 17.58 -7.26 60.70
C SER A 16 19.01 -6.80 60.42
N HIS A 17 19.78 -6.61 61.49
CA HIS A 17 21.23 -6.40 61.51
C HIS A 17 21.73 -5.06 60.95
N THR A 18 21.45 -3.94 61.63
CA THR A 18 22.39 -2.82 61.80
C THR A 18 21.93 -1.91 62.95
N GLN A 19 22.91 -1.36 63.67
CA GLN A 19 22.81 -0.53 64.89
C GLN A 19 21.81 0.65 64.78
N ASP A 20 21.11 0.95 65.89
CA ASP A 20 20.42 2.20 66.27
C ASP A 20 20.08 3.20 65.14
N ILE A 21 19.28 2.78 64.14
CA ILE A 21 18.63 3.73 63.23
C ILE A 21 17.29 4.11 63.87
N ASP A 22 17.15 5.37 64.24
CA ASP A 22 15.86 5.95 64.63
C ASP A 22 14.93 5.95 63.40
N LEU A 23 14.11 4.90 63.29
CA LEU A 23 13.12 4.77 62.21
C LEU A 23 12.16 5.96 62.16
N ASP A 24 11.86 6.59 63.30
CA ASP A 24 10.94 7.72 63.34
C ASP A 24 11.51 8.98 62.71
N ALA A 25 12.84 9.12 62.72
CA ALA A 25 13.60 10.14 62.01
C ALA A 25 13.93 9.76 60.56
N PHE A 26 14.14 8.47 60.27
CA PHE A 26 14.51 7.98 58.93
C PHE A 26 13.34 7.86 57.96
N LEU A 27 12.18 7.34 58.40
CA LEU A 27 11.02 7.08 57.56
C LEU A 27 10.43 8.34 56.89
N PRO A 28 10.36 9.52 57.54
CA PRO A 28 9.97 10.76 56.86
C PRO A 28 10.89 11.12 55.70
N GLY A 29 12.20 10.90 55.86
CA GLY A 29 13.18 11.15 54.80
C GLY A 29 12.99 10.21 53.61
N VAL A 30 12.71 8.93 53.85
CA VAL A 30 12.38 7.97 52.78
C VAL A 30 11.08 8.37 52.07
N PHE A 31 10.03 8.71 52.82
CA PHE A 31 8.75 9.12 52.25
C PHE A 31 8.89 10.36 51.36
N GLN A 32 9.59 11.40 51.85
CA GLN A 32 9.85 12.61 51.06
C GLN A 32 10.75 12.33 49.85
N THR A 33 11.72 11.42 49.97
CA THR A 33 12.58 11.05 48.84
C THR A 33 11.78 10.37 47.75
N VAL A 34 10.87 9.43 48.10
CA VAL A 34 10.00 8.75 47.12
C VAL A 34 8.94 9.69 46.55
N GLU A 35 8.46 10.66 47.32
CA GLU A 35 7.53 11.69 46.85
C GLU A 35 8.21 12.67 45.89
N ARG A 36 9.49 12.98 46.12
CA ARG A 36 10.29 13.86 45.26
C ARG A 36 10.87 13.14 44.03
N GLU A 37 11.25 11.88 44.19
CA GLU A 37 11.88 11.03 43.18
C GLU A 37 11.15 9.68 43.15
N PRO A 38 9.96 9.63 42.50
CA PRO A 38 9.22 8.39 42.37
C PRO A 38 10.07 7.35 41.64
N PHE A 39 10.16 6.15 42.20
CA PHE A 39 10.81 5.02 41.53
C PHE A 39 10.05 4.70 40.24
N THR A 40 10.56 5.15 39.10
CA THR A 40 10.16 4.64 37.79
C THR A 40 11.10 3.50 37.43
N LEU A 41 10.56 2.29 37.29
CA LEU A 41 11.28 1.24 36.57
C LEU A 41 11.37 1.68 35.11
N GLU A 42 12.53 1.50 34.48
CA GLU A 42 12.77 1.89 33.08
C GLU A 42 11.72 1.22 32.14
N GLU A 43 11.32 -0.01 32.48
CA GLU A 43 10.24 -0.76 31.84
C GLU A 43 8.85 -0.12 32.02
N ASP A 44 8.59 0.55 33.16
CA ASP A 44 7.32 1.23 33.45
C ASP A 44 7.21 2.60 32.76
N GLU A 45 8.32 3.28 32.50
CA GLU A 45 8.36 4.48 31.65
C GLU A 45 8.20 4.12 30.17
N GLU A 46 8.86 3.06 29.69
CA GLU A 46 8.64 2.53 28.34
C GLU A 46 7.20 2.05 28.12
N ALA A 47 6.60 1.36 29.11
CA ALA A 47 5.22 0.89 29.02
C ALA A 47 4.22 2.06 29.00
N ARG A 48 4.45 3.12 29.79
CA ARG A 48 3.64 4.35 29.74
C ARG A 48 3.80 5.09 28.42
N MET A 49 5.02 5.20 27.90
CA MET A 49 5.27 5.81 26.59
C MET A 49 4.59 5.03 25.46
N LYS A 50 4.61 3.69 25.50
CA LYS A 50 3.87 2.84 24.54
C LYS A 50 2.35 3.05 24.64
N LEU A 51 1.82 3.25 25.85
CA LEU A 51 0.39 3.50 26.08
C LEU A 51 -0.03 4.92 25.66
N GLU A 52 0.82 5.93 25.85
CA GLU A 52 0.59 7.32 25.42
C GLU A 52 0.77 7.52 23.91
N ALA A 53 1.69 6.78 23.27
CA ALA A 53 1.84 6.79 21.81
C ALA A 53 0.56 6.28 21.10
N ALA A 54 -0.24 5.45 21.76
CA ALA A 54 -1.50 4.93 21.23
C ALA A 54 -2.64 5.97 21.19
N THR A 55 -2.57 7.07 21.96
CA THR A 55 -3.64 8.07 22.02
C THR A 55 -3.49 9.22 21.01
N ASN A 56 -2.51 9.19 20.10
CA ASN A 56 -2.28 10.14 18.99
C ASN A 56 -2.08 11.63 19.35
N THR A 57 -2.41 12.09 20.56
CA THR A 57 -2.46 13.54 20.89
C THR A 57 -1.09 14.14 21.25
N ASN A 58 -0.01 13.35 21.40
CA ASN A 58 1.27 13.86 21.91
C ASN A 58 2.56 13.29 21.25
N LYS A 59 2.48 12.78 20.01
CA LYS A 59 3.62 12.12 19.32
C LYS A 59 4.91 12.97 19.28
N LYS A 60 4.79 14.28 19.04
CA LYS A 60 5.93 15.21 19.00
C LYS A 60 6.63 15.35 20.34
N GLN A 61 5.88 15.61 21.41
CA GLN A 61 6.44 15.81 22.75
C GLN A 61 7.17 14.55 23.23
N LEU A 62 6.61 13.37 22.94
CA LEU A 62 7.23 12.10 23.25
C LEU A 62 8.55 11.92 22.49
N PHE A 63 8.54 12.22 21.19
CA PHE A 63 9.73 12.16 20.33
C PHE A 63 10.83 13.14 20.80
N ASP A 64 10.48 14.38 21.12
CA ASP A 64 11.46 15.38 21.59
C ASP A 64 12.10 14.95 22.91
N LYS A 65 11.30 14.45 23.87
CA LYS A 65 11.79 13.94 25.17
C LYS A 65 12.70 12.72 24.99
N GLU A 66 12.31 11.78 24.11
CA GLU A 66 13.11 10.60 23.80
C GLU A 66 14.44 10.99 23.12
N ARG A 67 14.38 11.88 22.13
CA ARG A 67 15.57 12.42 21.43
C ARG A 67 16.56 13.05 22.40
N GLU A 68 16.07 13.91 23.29
CA GLU A 68 16.92 14.53 24.32
C GLU A 68 17.53 13.50 25.27
N GLY A 69 16.76 12.49 25.67
CA GLY A 69 17.24 11.36 26.46
C GLY A 69 18.36 10.59 25.77
N ILE A 70 18.18 10.24 24.49
CA ILE A 70 19.18 9.55 23.67
C ILE A 70 20.46 10.39 23.53
N LEU A 71 20.33 11.68 23.20
CA LEU A 71 21.48 12.59 23.05
C LEU A 71 22.24 12.73 24.37
N ARG A 72 21.54 12.86 25.50
CA ARG A 72 22.15 12.96 26.83
C ARG A 72 22.90 11.68 27.21
N ARG A 73 22.31 10.51 26.97
CA ARG A 73 22.96 9.20 27.20
C ARG A 73 24.18 9.03 26.29
N GLY A 74 24.05 9.31 25.00
CA GLY A 74 25.13 9.25 24.02
C GLY A 74 26.29 10.19 24.38
N ALA A 75 26.00 11.44 24.76
CA ALA A 75 27.01 12.39 25.21
C ALA A 75 27.72 11.94 26.50
N THR A 76 27.00 11.29 27.40
CA THR A 76 27.59 10.73 28.63
C THR A 76 28.51 9.55 28.30
N MET A 77 28.10 8.64 27.41
CA MET A 77 28.92 7.52 26.96
C MET A 77 30.16 7.98 26.19
N LEU A 78 30.06 9.02 25.35
CA LEU A 78 31.20 9.58 24.62
C LEU A 78 32.20 10.30 25.55
N LYS A 79 31.72 10.93 26.63
CA LYS A 79 32.58 11.56 27.64
C LYS A 79 33.24 10.54 28.56
N GLN A 80 32.59 9.40 28.79
CA GLN A 80 33.20 8.22 29.40
C GLN A 80 34.10 7.53 28.36
N ASP A 81 35.25 8.15 28.08
CA ASP A 81 36.28 7.61 27.19
C ASP A 81 36.85 6.31 27.78
N ASN A 82 36.13 5.21 27.58
CA ASN A 82 36.60 3.89 27.95
C ASN A 82 37.73 3.54 26.98
N LYS A 83 38.97 3.57 27.48
CA LYS A 83 40.22 3.13 26.81
C LYS A 83 40.18 1.70 26.23
N ASN A 84 39.06 0.98 26.34
CA ASN A 84 38.83 -0.37 25.87
C ASN A 84 37.80 -0.48 24.72
N ASN A 85 37.31 0.62 24.13
CA ASN A 85 36.44 0.56 22.96
C ASN A 85 37.21 0.08 21.72
N LYS A 86 37.31 -1.24 21.56
CA LYS A 86 37.82 -1.87 20.35
C LYS A 86 36.76 -1.82 19.26
N PHE A 87 36.88 -0.87 18.35
CA PHE A 87 36.08 -0.86 17.12
C PHE A 87 36.58 -1.96 16.18
N VAL A 88 35.69 -2.85 15.79
CA VAL A 88 35.99 -3.91 14.82
C VAL A 88 35.40 -3.50 13.47
N LEU A 89 36.25 -3.36 12.46
CA LEU A 89 35.79 -3.16 11.09
C LEU A 89 35.29 -4.50 10.53
N ILE A 90 33.98 -4.60 10.31
CA ILE A 90 33.36 -5.75 9.65
C ILE A 90 33.04 -5.34 8.22
N LYS A 91 33.49 -6.14 7.24
CA LYS A 91 33.24 -5.93 5.80
C LYS A 91 32.19 -6.87 5.22
N ASP A 92 31.61 -7.72 6.06
CA ASP A 92 30.59 -8.68 5.64
C ASP A 92 29.22 -8.00 5.56
N ILE A 93 28.49 -8.27 4.47
CA ILE A 93 27.16 -7.73 4.23
C ILE A 93 26.12 -8.34 5.19
N SER A 94 26.38 -9.56 5.69
CA SER A 94 25.47 -10.29 6.56
C SER A 94 25.15 -9.55 7.87
N THR A 95 26.05 -8.68 8.34
CA THR A 95 25.85 -7.91 9.58
C THR A 95 24.90 -6.72 9.41
N ILE A 96 24.59 -6.29 8.19
CA ILE A 96 23.70 -5.15 7.96
C ILE A 96 22.28 -5.47 8.42
N LYS A 97 21.77 -6.67 8.14
CA LYS A 97 20.42 -7.09 8.55
C LYS A 97 20.17 -6.93 10.06
N PRO A 98 20.95 -7.57 10.96
CA PRO A 98 20.73 -7.43 12.40
C PRO A 98 20.97 -5.99 12.90
N MET A 99 21.90 -5.23 12.31
CA MET A 99 22.08 -3.81 12.67
C MET A 99 20.85 -2.98 12.30
N PHE A 100 20.27 -3.22 11.13
CA PHE A 100 19.09 -2.51 10.66
C PHE A 100 17.83 -2.92 11.44
N GLU A 101 17.66 -4.21 11.76
CA GLU A 101 16.56 -4.71 12.60
C GLU A 101 16.49 -4.04 13.98
N ASN A 102 17.63 -3.60 14.52
CA ASN A 102 17.69 -2.89 15.80
C ASN A 102 17.48 -1.36 15.68
N THR A 103 17.58 -0.78 14.48
CA THR A 103 17.60 0.69 14.30
C THR A 103 16.44 1.23 13.47
N TRP A 104 15.75 0.37 12.71
CA TRP A 104 14.77 0.81 11.72
C TRP A 104 13.58 1.57 12.33
N SER A 105 13.11 1.20 13.52
CA SER A 105 11.97 1.84 14.17
C SER A 105 12.28 3.29 14.58
N ALA A 106 13.48 3.51 15.14
CA ALA A 106 13.98 4.84 15.46
C ALA A 106 14.20 5.68 14.18
N ASN A 107 14.77 5.08 13.13
CA ASN A 107 14.94 5.74 11.84
C ASN A 107 13.59 6.17 11.24
N LEU A 108 12.60 5.28 11.26
CA LEU A 108 11.25 5.57 10.78
C LEU A 108 10.61 6.72 11.55
N ALA A 109 10.73 6.72 12.89
CA ALA A 109 10.20 7.78 13.73
C ALA A 109 10.85 9.13 13.42
N VAL A 110 12.18 9.18 13.34
CA VAL A 110 12.93 10.41 13.01
C VAL A 110 12.53 10.92 11.64
N PHE A 111 12.57 10.09 10.60
CA PHE A 111 12.23 10.53 9.25
C PHE A 111 10.77 11.01 9.17
N SER A 112 9.84 10.31 9.83
CA SER A 112 8.42 10.67 9.80
C SER A 112 8.16 12.01 10.50
N VAL A 113 8.69 12.21 11.72
CA VAL A 113 8.46 13.44 12.49
C VAL A 113 9.13 14.63 11.82
N VAL A 114 10.39 14.48 11.39
CA VAL A 114 11.12 15.58 10.75
C VAL A 114 10.47 15.94 9.40
N LEU A 115 10.03 14.96 8.61
CA LEU A 115 9.35 15.22 7.34
C LEU A 115 7.99 15.91 7.53
N ASP A 116 7.24 15.56 8.58
CA ASP A 116 5.93 16.17 8.86
C ASP A 116 6.08 17.62 9.35
N GLU A 117 7.01 17.87 10.26
CA GLU A 117 7.12 19.15 10.97
C GLU A 117 8.05 20.16 10.32
N SER A 118 9.08 19.71 9.60
CA SER A 118 10.03 20.62 8.97
C SER A 118 9.39 21.33 7.77
N GLU A 119 9.68 22.62 7.65
CA GLU A 119 9.48 23.41 6.42
C GLU A 119 10.77 23.57 5.61
N ASP A 120 11.92 23.14 6.16
CA ASP A 120 13.20 23.12 5.47
C ASP A 120 13.24 21.97 4.46
N MET A 121 13.37 22.34 3.18
CA MET A 121 13.42 21.41 2.05
C MET A 121 14.67 20.52 2.05
N MET A 122 15.81 20.98 2.61
CA MET A 122 17.01 20.14 2.71
C MET A 122 16.80 19.01 3.72
N LEU A 123 16.17 19.32 4.86
CA LEU A 123 15.83 18.29 5.86
C LEU A 123 14.78 17.31 5.32
N ALA A 124 13.80 17.81 4.58
CA ALA A 124 12.81 16.96 3.93
C ALA A 124 13.47 16.01 2.92
N ASP A 125 14.40 16.50 2.10
CA ASP A 125 15.14 15.69 1.13
C ASP A 125 15.99 14.60 1.80
N LEU A 126 16.71 14.95 2.87
CA LEU A 126 17.46 13.97 3.67
C LEU A 126 16.56 12.88 4.28
N CYS A 127 15.37 13.25 4.76
CA CYS A 127 14.40 12.28 5.27
C CYS A 127 13.89 11.35 4.16
N LEU A 128 13.59 11.90 2.98
CA LEU A 128 13.18 11.11 1.82
C LEU A 128 14.27 10.14 1.38
N GLN A 129 15.53 10.58 1.28
CA GLN A 129 16.66 9.69 1.03
C GLN A 129 16.75 8.57 2.10
N GLY A 130 16.53 8.92 3.38
CA GLY A 130 16.45 7.97 4.48
C GLY A 130 15.38 6.91 4.29
N PHE A 131 14.15 7.32 3.93
CA PHE A 131 13.07 6.41 3.55
C PHE A 131 13.49 5.48 2.40
N MET A 132 14.02 6.03 1.32
CA MET A 132 14.39 5.27 0.12
C MET A 132 15.49 4.25 0.41
N HIS A 133 16.52 4.60 1.18
CA HIS A 133 17.56 3.67 1.61
C HIS A 133 17.02 2.58 2.54
N ALA A 134 16.17 2.94 3.49
CA ALA A 134 15.54 1.97 4.39
C ALA A 134 14.68 0.94 3.65
N ILE A 135 13.92 1.38 2.64
CA ILE A 135 13.11 0.51 1.78
C ILE A 135 14.01 -0.42 0.95
N ARG A 136 15.10 0.09 0.36
CA ARG A 136 16.05 -0.74 -0.40
C ARG A 136 16.74 -1.78 0.46
N ILE A 137 17.19 -1.40 1.67
CA ILE A 137 17.82 -2.33 2.62
C ILE A 137 16.82 -3.42 3.04
N SER A 138 15.61 -3.02 3.46
CA SER A 138 14.58 -4.00 3.87
C SER A 138 14.12 -4.88 2.72
N GLY A 139 14.04 -4.36 1.49
CA GLY A 139 13.79 -5.14 0.27
C GLY A 139 14.88 -6.17 0.01
N PHE A 140 16.15 -5.73 0.02
CA PHE A 140 17.30 -6.62 -0.24
C PHE A 140 17.42 -7.76 0.78
N PHE A 141 17.17 -7.49 2.07
CA PHE A 141 17.25 -8.49 3.14
C PHE A 141 15.93 -9.23 3.42
N GLU A 142 14.90 -9.00 2.59
CA GLU A 142 13.56 -9.56 2.69
C GLU A 142 12.96 -9.40 4.11
N ILE A 143 13.06 -8.18 4.65
CA ILE A 143 12.50 -7.79 5.96
C ILE A 143 11.11 -7.16 5.73
N HIS A 144 10.13 -8.01 5.44
CA HIS A 144 8.81 -7.62 4.94
C HIS A 144 8.11 -6.56 5.80
N ASP A 145 8.05 -6.76 7.12
CA ASP A 145 7.35 -5.84 8.05
C ASP A 145 7.96 -4.44 8.02
N VAL A 146 9.29 -4.37 7.97
CA VAL A 146 10.03 -3.11 7.95
C VAL A 146 9.81 -2.40 6.63
N ARG A 147 9.92 -3.11 5.50
CA ARG A 147 9.64 -2.55 4.18
C ARG A 147 8.23 -1.95 4.13
N ASN A 148 7.23 -2.72 4.54
CA ASN A 148 5.84 -2.29 4.58
C ASN A 148 5.65 -1.04 5.44
N ALA A 149 6.30 -0.97 6.61
CA ALA A 149 6.23 0.19 7.49
C ALA A 149 6.76 1.47 6.83
N PHE A 150 7.94 1.41 6.17
CA PHE A 150 8.50 2.56 5.48
C PHE A 150 7.69 2.97 4.24
N VAL A 151 7.29 2.02 3.39
CA VAL A 151 6.50 2.33 2.18
C VAL A 151 5.12 2.88 2.56
N SER A 152 4.45 2.30 3.57
CA SER A 152 3.17 2.79 4.08
C SER A 152 3.28 4.19 4.70
N SER A 153 4.37 4.48 5.41
CA SER A 153 4.59 5.82 5.97
C SER A 153 4.84 6.84 4.86
N LEU A 154 5.71 6.52 3.90
CA LEU A 154 5.99 7.39 2.75
C LEU A 154 4.72 7.67 1.94
N SER A 155 3.87 6.66 1.70
CA SER A 155 2.62 6.83 0.97
C SER A 155 1.65 7.78 1.68
N LYS A 156 1.61 7.79 3.02
CA LYS A 156 0.77 8.73 3.81
C LYS A 156 1.23 10.18 3.66
N PHE A 157 2.53 10.42 3.51
CA PHE A 157 3.07 11.77 3.30
C PHE A 157 2.77 12.36 1.92
N THR A 158 2.27 11.56 0.97
CA THR A 158 1.86 12.07 -0.35
C THR A 158 0.63 12.97 -0.29
N LEU A 159 -0.27 12.77 0.70
CA LEU A 159 -1.50 13.53 0.92
C LEU A 159 -2.44 13.66 -0.32
N VAL A 160 -2.31 12.78 -1.31
CA VAL A 160 -2.98 12.89 -2.63
C VAL A 160 -4.50 13.05 -2.51
N SER A 161 -5.13 12.38 -1.54
CA SER A 161 -6.58 12.45 -1.30
C SER A 161 -6.94 13.13 0.03
N ALA A 162 -5.98 13.81 0.67
CA ALA A 162 -6.23 14.45 1.95
C ALA A 162 -6.99 15.77 1.78
N THR A 163 -7.80 16.13 2.77
CA THR A 163 -8.43 17.46 2.90
C THR A 163 -7.44 18.55 3.33
N LYS A 164 -6.13 18.26 3.26
CA LYS A 164 -5.05 19.19 3.56
C LYS A 164 -4.48 19.77 2.28
N GLU A 165 -3.97 20.98 2.35
CA GLU A 165 -3.26 21.61 1.24
C GLU A 165 -1.97 20.83 0.92
N ILE A 166 -1.78 20.50 -0.36
CA ILE A 166 -0.57 19.84 -0.85
C ILE A 166 0.57 20.87 -0.93
N LYS A 167 1.67 20.59 -0.23
CA LYS A 167 2.91 21.38 -0.28
C LYS A 167 3.95 20.70 -1.18
N GLN A 168 5.04 21.42 -1.50
CA GLN A 168 6.13 20.88 -2.34
C GLN A 168 6.73 19.58 -1.79
N LYS A 169 6.87 19.45 -0.46
CA LYS A 169 7.36 18.22 0.16
C LYS A 169 6.48 17.00 -0.13
N ASN A 170 5.16 17.18 -0.23
CA ASN A 170 4.22 16.11 -0.56
C ASN A 170 4.38 15.68 -2.02
N ILE A 171 4.59 16.64 -2.93
CA ILE A 171 4.93 16.35 -4.34
C ILE A 171 6.26 15.58 -4.44
N ASN A 172 7.27 15.95 -3.65
CA ASN A 172 8.52 15.22 -3.60
C ASN A 172 8.32 13.78 -3.07
N CYS A 173 7.46 13.58 -2.07
CA CYS A 173 7.08 12.23 -1.61
C CYS A 173 6.45 11.40 -2.74
N ILE A 174 5.55 12.00 -3.54
CA ILE A 174 4.96 11.32 -4.70
C ILE A 174 6.04 10.92 -5.70
N ARG A 175 6.94 11.85 -6.06
CA ARG A 175 8.01 11.58 -7.03
C ARG A 175 8.94 10.47 -6.55
N GLU A 176 9.32 10.48 -5.28
CA GLU A 176 10.16 9.40 -4.72
C GLU A 176 9.43 8.06 -4.68
N LEU A 177 8.12 8.04 -4.38
CA LEU A 177 7.33 6.82 -4.43
C LEU A 177 7.20 6.26 -5.86
N LEU A 178 7.05 7.13 -6.87
CA LEU A 178 7.05 6.72 -8.27
C LEU A 178 8.44 6.25 -8.73
N ASN A 179 9.50 6.95 -8.34
CA ASN A 179 10.88 6.55 -8.62
C ASN A 179 11.19 5.17 -8.01
N LEU A 180 10.74 4.92 -6.77
CA LEU A 180 10.86 3.61 -6.12
C LEU A 180 10.22 2.50 -6.97
N ALA A 181 9.01 2.74 -7.48
CA ALA A 181 8.30 1.79 -8.34
C ALA A 181 9.05 1.55 -9.66
N ILE A 182 9.66 2.61 -10.23
CA ILE A 182 10.35 2.55 -11.52
C ILE A 182 11.70 1.83 -11.43
N TYR A 183 12.49 2.12 -10.39
CA TYR A 183 13.88 1.65 -10.30
C TYR A 183 14.04 0.44 -9.38
N ASP A 184 13.17 0.27 -8.39
CA ASP A 184 13.28 -0.73 -7.33
C ASP A 184 12.01 -1.59 -7.20
N GLY A 185 11.23 -1.73 -8.30
CA GLY A 185 9.94 -2.43 -8.29
C GLY A 185 9.98 -3.89 -7.81
N ASP A 186 11.08 -4.59 -8.06
CA ASP A 186 11.29 -5.98 -7.57
C ASP A 186 11.37 -6.04 -6.03
N CYS A 187 11.82 -4.97 -5.38
CA CYS A 187 11.98 -4.92 -3.93
C CYS A 187 10.65 -4.71 -3.19
N LEU A 188 9.60 -4.23 -3.87
CA LEU A 188 8.36 -3.77 -3.24
C LEU A 188 7.49 -4.91 -2.70
N ARG A 189 7.41 -6.05 -3.40
CA ARG A 189 6.60 -7.21 -2.97
C ARG A 189 5.16 -6.80 -2.60
N ASP A 190 4.66 -7.24 -1.46
CA ASP A 190 3.38 -6.86 -0.87
C ASP A 190 3.21 -5.35 -0.62
N SER A 191 4.29 -4.57 -0.52
CA SER A 191 4.22 -3.11 -0.40
C SER A 191 3.70 -2.42 -1.69
N TRP A 192 3.60 -3.15 -2.81
CA TRP A 192 3.00 -2.64 -4.05
C TRP A 192 1.60 -2.05 -3.83
N SER A 193 0.80 -2.58 -2.89
CA SER A 193 -0.54 -2.03 -2.64
C SER A 193 -0.52 -0.55 -2.27
N TYR A 194 0.45 -0.10 -1.48
CA TYR A 194 0.53 1.31 -1.06
C TYR A 194 0.92 2.22 -2.22
N VAL A 195 1.79 1.74 -3.11
CA VAL A 195 2.23 2.47 -4.30
C VAL A 195 1.08 2.58 -5.30
N LEU A 196 0.41 1.45 -5.58
CA LEU A 196 -0.69 1.39 -6.55
C LEU A 196 -1.92 2.16 -6.08
N GLU A 197 -2.25 2.12 -4.79
CA GLU A 197 -3.31 2.94 -4.20
C GLU A 197 -2.98 4.44 -4.34
N CYS A 198 -1.71 4.82 -4.15
CA CYS A 198 -1.27 6.19 -4.37
C CYS A 198 -1.41 6.60 -5.85
N ILE A 199 -0.97 5.75 -6.78
CA ILE A 199 -1.09 5.98 -8.23
C ILE A 199 -2.56 6.13 -8.66
N SER A 200 -3.45 5.26 -8.17
CA SER A 200 -4.90 5.34 -8.41
C SER A 200 -5.47 6.70 -7.96
N LYS A 201 -5.10 7.14 -6.75
CA LYS A 201 -5.51 8.45 -6.24
C LYS A 201 -4.93 9.59 -7.07
N ILE A 202 -3.69 9.48 -7.54
CA ILE A 202 -3.06 10.48 -8.41
C ILE A 202 -3.84 10.58 -9.72
N ASP A 203 -4.16 9.46 -10.35
CA ASP A 203 -4.92 9.44 -11.60
C ASP A 203 -6.28 10.13 -11.44
N HIS A 204 -7.04 9.76 -10.40
CA HIS A 204 -8.32 10.41 -10.09
C HIS A 204 -8.18 11.93 -9.89
N MET A 205 -7.14 12.38 -9.16
CA MET A 205 -6.87 13.81 -9.00
C MET A 205 -6.51 14.48 -10.32
N ARG A 206 -5.86 13.78 -11.26
CA ARG A 206 -5.51 14.35 -12.56
C ARG A 206 -6.71 14.48 -13.48
N VAL A 207 -7.60 13.49 -13.48
CA VAL A 207 -8.90 13.55 -14.18
C VAL A 207 -9.72 14.75 -13.67
N LEU A 208 -9.85 14.88 -12.35
CA LEU A 208 -10.54 16.03 -11.75
C LEU A 208 -9.90 17.38 -12.09
N GLY A 209 -8.57 17.46 -12.02
CA GLY A 209 -7.84 18.71 -12.30
C GLY A 209 -7.90 19.16 -13.75
N ARG A 210 -8.14 18.24 -14.68
CA ARG A 210 -8.36 18.52 -16.11
C ARG A 210 -9.81 18.83 -16.44
N GLY A 211 -10.75 18.47 -15.56
CA GLY A 211 -12.18 18.52 -15.84
C GLY A 211 -12.64 17.45 -16.84
N ASP A 212 -11.91 16.34 -16.91
CA ASP A 212 -12.28 15.19 -17.74
C ASP A 212 -13.44 14.41 -17.09
N ILE A 213 -14.17 13.63 -17.89
CA ILE A 213 -15.28 12.78 -17.41
C ILE A 213 -14.72 11.73 -16.45
N THR A 214 -15.28 11.64 -15.25
CA THR A 214 -14.90 10.64 -14.25
C THR A 214 -15.45 9.26 -14.60
N ASP A 215 -14.83 8.20 -14.08
CA ASP A 215 -15.31 6.83 -14.33
C ASP A 215 -16.72 6.59 -13.79
N SER A 216 -17.08 7.19 -12.65
CA SER A 216 -18.44 7.09 -12.12
C SER A 216 -19.46 7.74 -13.06
N GLU A 217 -19.15 8.93 -13.59
CA GLU A 217 -19.99 9.59 -14.60
C GLU A 217 -20.10 8.75 -15.88
N TYR A 218 -18.98 8.18 -16.34
CA TYR A 218 -18.96 7.26 -17.48
C TYR A 218 -19.91 6.08 -17.26
N PHE A 219 -19.87 5.44 -16.09
CA PHE A 219 -20.71 4.28 -15.77
C PHE A 219 -22.19 4.60 -15.49
N GLN A 220 -22.53 5.85 -15.14
CA GLN A 220 -23.91 6.30 -14.89
C GLN A 220 -24.62 6.87 -16.14
N SER A 221 -23.89 7.14 -17.22
CA SER A 221 -24.37 7.91 -18.38
C SER A 221 -25.50 7.30 -19.22
N GLU A 222 -25.97 6.08 -18.93
CA GLU A 222 -27.04 5.41 -19.70
C GLU A 222 -28.48 5.85 -19.33
N HIS A 223 -28.68 6.76 -18.38
CA HIS A 223 -30.02 7.23 -17.96
C HIS A 223 -30.31 8.71 -18.23
N GLY A 224 -29.67 9.33 -19.24
CA GLY A 224 -30.11 10.62 -19.81
C GLY A 224 -30.31 11.79 -18.83
N GLY A 225 -29.81 11.67 -17.61
CA GLY A 225 -29.82 12.71 -16.61
C GLY A 225 -28.64 13.61 -16.86
N VAL A 226 -28.91 14.88 -17.16
CA VAL A 226 -27.91 15.94 -17.05
C VAL A 226 -27.22 15.77 -15.69
N PRO A 227 -25.87 15.76 -15.60
CA PRO A 227 -25.20 15.64 -14.33
C PRO A 227 -25.74 16.74 -13.43
N ASN A 228 -26.43 16.33 -12.37
CA ASN A 228 -27.00 17.27 -11.42
C ASN A 228 -25.78 17.93 -10.77
N GLN A 229 -25.54 19.20 -11.09
CA GLN A 229 -24.54 20.02 -10.42
C GLN A 229 -25.01 20.23 -8.97
N ALA A 230 -24.85 19.18 -8.15
CA ALA A 230 -25.09 19.26 -6.73
C ALA A 230 -24.13 20.32 -6.18
N ALA A 231 -24.64 21.24 -5.38
CA ALA A 231 -23.86 22.28 -4.73
C ALA A 231 -22.73 21.62 -3.92
N PHE A 232 -21.51 21.73 -4.42
CA PHE A 232 -20.37 21.06 -3.80
C PHE A 232 -19.93 21.83 -2.55
N PRO A 233 -19.74 21.16 -1.39
CA PRO A 233 -19.35 21.80 -0.15
C PRO A 233 -17.96 22.44 -0.23
N VAL A 234 -17.63 23.32 0.72
CA VAL A 234 -16.39 24.12 0.84
C VAL A 234 -15.08 23.34 0.62
N ASN A 235 -15.06 22.01 0.81
CA ASN A 235 -13.93 21.13 0.49
C ASN A 235 -13.61 21.00 -1.02
N HIS A 236 -14.53 21.37 -1.91
CA HIS A 236 -14.36 21.18 -3.35
C HIS A 236 -13.32 22.14 -3.95
N GLN A 237 -13.22 23.38 -3.46
CA GLN A 237 -12.22 24.33 -3.98
C GLN A 237 -10.79 23.91 -3.64
N LEU A 238 -10.56 23.39 -2.44
CA LEU A 238 -9.26 22.84 -2.06
C LEU A 238 -8.94 21.57 -2.86
N LEU A 239 -9.92 20.69 -3.05
CA LEU A 239 -9.78 19.50 -3.89
C LEU A 239 -9.36 19.88 -5.32
N LEU A 240 -10.05 20.84 -5.95
CA LEU A 240 -9.71 21.33 -7.29
C LEU A 240 -8.30 21.93 -7.33
N ARG A 241 -7.92 22.73 -6.33
CA ARG A 241 -6.57 23.29 -6.25
C ARG A 241 -5.49 22.20 -6.13
N ASN A 242 -5.68 21.24 -5.22
CA ASN A 242 -4.78 20.10 -5.07
C ASN A 242 -4.70 19.28 -6.37
N SER A 243 -5.83 19.10 -7.04
CA SER A 243 -5.94 18.35 -8.30
C SER A 243 -5.16 19.02 -9.44
N ALA A 244 -5.24 20.35 -9.55
CA ALA A 244 -4.48 21.13 -10.51
C ALA A 244 -2.97 21.05 -10.25
N ILE A 245 -2.54 21.16 -8.99
CA ILE A 245 -1.12 21.03 -8.60
C ILE A 245 -0.58 19.65 -8.99
N ILE A 246 -1.31 18.57 -8.70
CA ILE A 246 -0.90 17.21 -9.07
C ILE A 246 -0.85 17.07 -10.60
N ALA A 247 -1.86 17.55 -11.32
CA ALA A 247 -1.94 17.46 -12.77
C ALA A 247 -0.80 18.20 -13.48
N GLU A 248 -0.35 19.33 -12.91
CA GLU A 248 0.76 20.13 -13.43
C GLU A 248 2.13 19.54 -13.07
N GLN A 249 2.31 19.06 -11.83
CA GLN A 249 3.63 18.71 -11.31
C GLN A 249 4.01 17.22 -11.43
N ILE A 250 3.05 16.34 -11.69
CA ILE A 250 3.27 14.89 -11.84
C ILE A 250 3.12 14.49 -13.31
N ASP A 251 4.20 13.99 -13.88
CA ASP A 251 4.26 13.57 -15.28
C ASP A 251 3.48 12.24 -15.48
N PRO A 252 2.46 12.20 -16.37
CA PRO A 252 1.75 10.96 -16.69
C PRO A 252 2.68 9.84 -17.14
N ASN A 253 3.76 10.18 -17.85
CA ASN A 253 4.64 9.18 -18.44
C ASN A 253 5.37 8.37 -17.37
N GLN A 254 5.58 8.92 -16.17
CA GLN A 254 6.14 8.17 -15.05
C GLN A 254 5.20 7.04 -14.61
N ILE A 255 3.90 7.33 -14.53
CA ILE A 255 2.88 6.32 -14.18
C ILE A 255 2.84 5.24 -15.27
N GLU A 256 2.80 5.63 -16.54
CA GLU A 256 2.82 4.68 -17.66
C GLU A 256 4.08 3.82 -17.66
N THR A 257 5.23 4.41 -17.36
CA THR A 257 6.52 3.69 -17.29
C THR A 257 6.48 2.57 -16.26
N ILE A 258 5.82 2.77 -15.10
CA ILE A 258 5.70 1.73 -14.07
C ILE A 258 4.97 0.49 -14.61
N PHE A 259 3.84 0.68 -15.30
CA PHE A 259 3.10 -0.44 -15.88
C PHE A 259 3.84 -1.09 -17.05
N LEU A 260 4.55 -0.30 -17.88
CA LEU A 260 5.41 -0.81 -18.95
C LEU A 260 6.58 -1.66 -18.40
N GLN A 261 7.14 -1.29 -17.25
CA GLN A 261 8.21 -2.03 -16.60
C GLN A 261 7.76 -3.35 -15.99
N SER A 262 6.44 -3.65 -15.95
CA SER A 262 5.94 -4.96 -15.52
C SER A 262 6.54 -6.11 -16.31
N GLU A 263 6.91 -5.93 -17.59
CA GLU A 263 7.61 -6.94 -18.40
C GLU A 263 9.02 -7.27 -17.88
N LYS A 264 9.66 -6.32 -17.18
CA LYS A 264 11.02 -6.45 -16.64
C LYS A 264 11.07 -7.03 -15.22
N LEU A 265 9.92 -7.05 -14.53
CA LEU A 265 9.84 -7.60 -13.17
C LEU A 265 10.24 -9.08 -13.15
N SER A 266 10.91 -9.48 -12.07
CA SER A 266 11.26 -10.88 -11.82
C SER A 266 10.02 -11.79 -11.73
N PRO A 267 10.17 -13.11 -11.90
CA PRO A 267 9.03 -14.04 -11.91
C PRO A 267 8.14 -13.99 -10.67
N ASP A 268 8.71 -13.76 -9.50
CA ASP A 268 7.95 -13.63 -8.25
C ASP A 268 7.36 -12.22 -8.12
N ALA A 269 8.15 -11.18 -8.43
CA ALA A 269 7.71 -9.80 -8.30
C ALA A 269 6.54 -9.43 -9.23
N ILE A 270 6.45 -10.02 -10.44
CA ILE A 270 5.30 -9.79 -11.31
C ILE A 270 4.00 -10.38 -10.73
N ILE A 271 4.08 -11.49 -9.99
CA ILE A 271 2.92 -12.06 -9.31
C ILE A 271 2.48 -11.13 -8.19
N ASP A 272 3.43 -10.69 -7.34
CA ASP A 272 3.17 -9.71 -6.27
C ASP A 272 2.54 -8.44 -6.84
N PHE A 273 3.07 -7.91 -7.95
CA PHE A 273 2.56 -6.73 -8.62
C PHE A 273 1.10 -6.91 -9.08
N ILE A 274 0.79 -8.02 -9.76
CA ILE A 274 -0.56 -8.28 -10.29
C ILE A 274 -1.56 -8.53 -9.17
N GLU A 275 -1.19 -9.27 -8.13
CA GLU A 275 -2.05 -9.50 -6.96
C GLU A 275 -2.42 -8.19 -6.27
N ASN A 276 -1.44 -7.30 -6.08
CA ASN A 276 -1.68 -5.98 -5.49
C ASN A 276 -2.48 -5.05 -6.41
N LEU A 277 -2.27 -5.12 -7.74
CA LEU A 277 -3.05 -4.35 -8.70
C LEU A 277 -4.51 -4.83 -8.76
N CYS A 278 -4.74 -6.15 -8.69
CA CYS A 278 -6.08 -6.71 -8.53
C CYS A 278 -6.72 -6.26 -7.23
N LYS A 279 -5.99 -6.24 -6.10
CA LYS A 279 -6.50 -5.76 -4.81
C LYS A 279 -6.97 -4.31 -4.90
N VAL A 280 -6.13 -3.40 -5.40
CA VAL A 280 -6.50 -1.98 -5.56
C VAL A 280 -7.66 -1.82 -6.54
N SER A 281 -7.71 -2.61 -7.62
CA SER A 281 -8.86 -2.61 -8.54
C SER A 281 -10.15 -3.07 -7.86
N ARG A 282 -10.12 -4.01 -6.91
CA ARG A 282 -11.32 -4.39 -6.14
C ARG A 282 -11.77 -3.26 -5.22
N ASP A 283 -10.83 -2.57 -4.58
CA ASP A 283 -11.13 -1.43 -3.71
C ASP A 283 -11.72 -0.27 -4.53
N GLU A 284 -11.20 -0.01 -5.73
CA GLU A 284 -11.72 1.00 -6.66
C GLU A 284 -13.15 0.73 -7.13
N LEU A 285 -13.45 -0.52 -7.47
CA LEU A 285 -14.75 -0.94 -7.99
C LEU A 285 -15.77 -1.20 -6.88
N GLY A 286 -15.31 -1.50 -5.66
CA GLY A 286 -16.16 -1.72 -4.49
C GLY A 286 -16.79 -0.45 -3.92
N ASP A 287 -16.34 0.73 -4.35
CA ASP A 287 -16.96 2.02 -4.06
C ASP A 287 -18.25 2.16 -4.90
N GLU A 288 -19.41 1.84 -4.31
CA GLU A 288 -20.69 1.85 -5.01
C GLU A 288 -21.11 3.25 -5.47
N ASP A 289 -20.66 4.30 -4.78
CA ASP A 289 -20.99 5.69 -5.10
C ASP A 289 -20.07 6.26 -6.20
N ASN A 290 -18.79 5.88 -6.18
CA ASN A 290 -17.78 6.38 -7.11
C ASN A 290 -16.84 5.27 -7.62
N PRO A 291 -17.35 4.31 -8.41
CA PRO A 291 -16.55 3.22 -8.94
C PRO A 291 -15.51 3.75 -9.93
N LYS A 292 -14.26 3.33 -9.76
CA LYS A 292 -13.14 3.70 -10.63
C LYS A 292 -12.65 2.48 -11.39
N LYS A 293 -12.26 2.66 -12.66
CA LYS A 293 -11.78 1.56 -13.52
C LYS A 293 -10.30 1.66 -13.84
N PHE A 294 -9.60 2.66 -13.33
CA PHE A 294 -8.18 2.89 -13.60
C PHE A 294 -7.32 1.62 -13.45
N CYS A 295 -7.36 0.96 -12.29
CA CYS A 295 -6.56 -0.25 -12.08
C CYS A 295 -7.07 -1.42 -12.93
N LEU A 296 -8.37 -1.51 -13.21
CA LEU A 296 -8.92 -2.52 -14.12
C LEU A 296 -8.37 -2.34 -15.54
N GLN A 297 -8.33 -1.10 -16.04
CA GLN A 297 -7.73 -0.77 -17.32
C GLN A 297 -6.24 -1.14 -17.36
N LYS A 298 -5.49 -0.79 -16.30
CA LYS A 298 -4.07 -1.14 -16.20
C LYS A 298 -3.82 -2.64 -16.10
N LEU A 299 -4.73 -3.43 -15.52
CA LEU A 299 -4.65 -4.89 -15.56
C LEU A 299 -4.74 -5.42 -17.00
N VAL A 300 -5.56 -4.82 -17.87
CA VAL A 300 -5.64 -5.20 -19.29
C VAL A 300 -4.31 -4.92 -20.00
N GLU A 301 -3.73 -3.74 -19.78
CA GLU A 301 -2.44 -3.37 -20.37
C GLU A 301 -1.32 -4.30 -19.90
N VAL A 302 -1.20 -4.51 -18.59
CA VAL A 302 -0.18 -5.39 -17.97
C VAL A 302 -0.37 -6.83 -18.42
N ALA A 303 -1.60 -7.35 -18.48
CA ALA A 303 -1.88 -8.68 -19.01
C ALA A 303 -1.40 -8.81 -20.46
N SER A 304 -1.64 -7.77 -21.27
CA SER A 304 -1.20 -7.76 -22.66
C SER A 304 0.33 -7.75 -22.81
N LEU A 305 1.04 -7.03 -21.96
CA LEU A 305 2.51 -6.95 -22.00
C LEU A 305 3.17 -8.27 -21.58
N ASN A 306 2.54 -9.01 -20.67
CA ASN A 306 3.15 -10.17 -20.02
C ASN A 306 2.72 -11.53 -20.61
N MET A 307 1.87 -11.54 -21.65
CA MET A 307 1.33 -12.79 -22.25
C MET A 307 2.39 -13.68 -22.91
N THR A 308 3.56 -13.12 -23.23
CA THR A 308 4.69 -13.82 -23.88
C THR A 308 5.67 -14.42 -22.87
N ARG A 309 5.46 -14.19 -21.56
CA ARG A 309 6.31 -14.75 -20.51
C ARG A 309 6.34 -16.27 -20.55
N VAL A 310 7.38 -16.84 -19.93
CA VAL A 310 7.52 -18.28 -19.79
C VAL A 310 6.26 -18.87 -19.18
N ARG A 311 5.77 -19.96 -19.78
CA ARG A 311 4.48 -20.58 -19.50
C ARG A 311 4.08 -20.65 -18.03
N PHE A 312 4.96 -21.15 -17.16
CA PHE A 312 4.60 -21.33 -15.74
C PHE A 312 4.35 -19.99 -15.05
N GLN A 313 5.09 -18.94 -15.44
CA GLN A 313 4.90 -17.58 -14.94
C GLN A 313 3.57 -17.03 -15.45
N TRP A 314 3.31 -17.14 -16.76
CA TRP A 314 2.04 -16.71 -17.34
C TRP A 314 0.84 -17.42 -16.72
N GLN A 315 0.94 -18.73 -16.46
CA GLN A 315 -0.12 -19.47 -15.79
C GLN A 315 -0.39 -18.93 -14.38
N GLY A 316 0.67 -18.57 -13.64
CA GLY A 316 0.55 -17.89 -12.34
C GLY A 316 -0.19 -16.56 -12.46
N ILE A 317 0.24 -15.72 -13.41
CA ILE A 317 -0.35 -14.42 -13.71
C ILE A 317 -1.83 -14.55 -14.10
N TRP A 318 -2.15 -15.41 -15.06
CA TRP A 318 -3.50 -15.53 -15.60
C TRP A 318 -4.48 -16.14 -14.61
N ARG A 319 -4.02 -16.99 -13.69
CA ARG A 319 -4.88 -17.48 -12.60
C ARG A 319 -5.42 -16.30 -11.77
N THR A 320 -4.55 -15.40 -11.33
CA THR A 320 -4.94 -14.21 -10.57
C THR A 320 -5.83 -13.27 -11.39
N LEU A 321 -5.45 -12.99 -12.65
CA LEU A 321 -6.23 -12.12 -13.54
C LEU A 321 -7.61 -12.71 -13.88
N GLY A 322 -7.68 -13.98 -14.23
CA GLY A 322 -8.91 -14.67 -14.61
C GLY A 322 -9.91 -14.73 -13.46
N GLU A 323 -9.44 -14.99 -12.25
CA GLU A 323 -10.25 -14.88 -11.02
C GLU A 323 -10.76 -13.44 -10.81
N HIS A 324 -9.90 -12.44 -11.00
CA HIS A 324 -10.30 -11.03 -10.89
C HIS A 324 -11.35 -10.63 -11.93
N PHE A 325 -11.13 -10.91 -13.22
CA PHE A 325 -12.12 -10.61 -14.27
C PHE A 325 -13.46 -11.32 -14.04
N THR A 326 -13.43 -12.55 -13.51
CA THR A 326 -14.66 -13.28 -13.14
C THR A 326 -15.40 -12.58 -12.00
N TRP A 327 -14.67 -12.08 -11.00
CA TRP A 327 -15.24 -11.29 -9.92
C TRP A 327 -15.85 -9.98 -10.44
N VAL A 328 -15.12 -9.23 -11.28
CA VAL A 328 -15.65 -7.99 -11.91
C VAL A 328 -16.88 -8.28 -12.79
N GLY A 329 -16.88 -9.40 -13.51
CA GLY A 329 -18.04 -9.82 -14.31
C GLY A 329 -19.29 -10.20 -13.50
N SER A 330 -19.16 -10.25 -12.17
CA SER A 330 -20.27 -10.46 -11.23
C SER A 330 -20.69 -9.17 -10.51
N HIS A 331 -20.20 -8.01 -10.96
CA HIS A 331 -20.47 -6.71 -10.36
C HIS A 331 -21.93 -6.27 -10.56
N LYS A 332 -22.46 -5.45 -9.64
CA LYS A 332 -23.86 -4.97 -9.67
C LYS A 332 -24.11 -3.96 -10.79
N ASN A 333 -23.12 -3.14 -11.13
CA ASN A 333 -23.19 -2.17 -12.21
C ASN A 333 -22.95 -2.87 -13.56
N LEU A 334 -23.96 -2.83 -14.44
CA LEU A 334 -23.92 -3.44 -15.77
C LEU A 334 -22.72 -2.96 -16.59
N ASN A 335 -22.43 -1.65 -16.60
CA ASN A 335 -21.37 -1.07 -17.40
C ASN A 335 -19.97 -1.53 -16.96
N VAL A 336 -19.79 -1.79 -15.67
CA VAL A 336 -18.56 -2.43 -15.14
C VAL A 336 -18.42 -3.86 -15.65
N VAL A 337 -19.51 -4.63 -15.66
CA VAL A 337 -19.52 -6.01 -16.18
C VAL A 337 -19.23 -6.04 -17.68
N ILE A 338 -19.86 -5.16 -18.46
CA ILE A 338 -19.63 -5.03 -19.91
C ILE A 338 -18.17 -4.66 -20.20
N TYR A 339 -17.59 -3.72 -19.44
CA TYR A 339 -16.18 -3.36 -19.58
C TYR A 339 -15.24 -4.56 -19.30
N ALA A 340 -15.53 -5.37 -18.29
CA ALA A 340 -14.74 -6.57 -17.99
C ALA A 340 -14.85 -7.63 -19.10
N ILE A 341 -16.04 -7.83 -19.67
CA ILE A 341 -16.24 -8.78 -20.79
C ILE A 341 -15.51 -8.31 -22.04
N ASP A 342 -15.57 -7.00 -22.38
CA ASP A 342 -14.82 -6.47 -23.51
C ASP A 342 -13.30 -6.56 -23.27
N SER A 343 -12.85 -6.30 -22.04
CA SER A 343 -11.44 -6.49 -21.65
C SER A 343 -10.96 -7.92 -21.89
N LEU A 344 -11.75 -8.92 -21.48
CA LEU A 344 -11.47 -10.32 -21.78
C LEU A 344 -11.45 -10.59 -23.28
N ARG A 345 -12.34 -9.96 -24.06
CA ARG A 345 -12.38 -10.10 -25.52
C ARG A 345 -11.12 -9.53 -26.16
N GLN A 346 -10.70 -8.32 -25.77
CA GLN A 346 -9.48 -7.68 -26.27
C GLN A 346 -8.24 -8.53 -25.98
N LEU A 347 -8.13 -9.09 -24.77
CA LEU A 347 -7.02 -9.97 -24.43
C LEU A 347 -7.09 -11.30 -25.18
N SER A 348 -8.29 -11.85 -25.38
CA SER A 348 -8.50 -13.08 -26.17
C SER A 348 -8.09 -12.90 -27.61
N ASP A 349 -8.40 -11.75 -28.22
CA ASP A 349 -8.04 -11.45 -29.60
C ASP A 349 -6.54 -11.59 -29.85
N LYS A 350 -5.73 -11.07 -28.92
CA LYS A 350 -4.27 -11.17 -28.93
C LYS A 350 -3.78 -12.56 -28.53
N PHE A 351 -4.32 -13.13 -27.46
CA PHE A 351 -3.85 -14.40 -26.90
C PHE A 351 -4.07 -15.58 -27.85
N LEU A 352 -5.18 -15.60 -28.58
CA LEU A 352 -5.50 -16.67 -29.52
C LEU A 352 -4.53 -16.73 -30.70
N GLU A 353 -3.84 -15.64 -31.04
CA GLU A 353 -2.79 -15.65 -32.07
C GLU A 353 -1.52 -16.38 -31.64
N ILE A 354 -1.33 -16.59 -30.34
CA ILE A 354 -0.23 -17.38 -29.80
C ILE A 354 -0.51 -18.87 -30.02
N GLU A 355 0.41 -19.56 -30.70
CA GLU A 355 0.22 -20.96 -31.04
C GLU A 355 0.15 -21.88 -29.80
N GLU A 356 -0.97 -22.60 -29.66
CA GLU A 356 -1.15 -23.60 -28.63
C GLU A 356 -0.57 -24.97 -29.03
N ARG A 357 0.46 -25.46 -28.34
CA ARG A 357 1.05 -26.79 -28.64
C ARG A 357 0.10 -27.95 -28.28
N LYS A 358 0.16 -29.04 -29.06
CA LYS A 358 -0.79 -30.19 -29.06
C LYS A 358 -1.10 -30.86 -27.72
N ASN A 359 -0.26 -30.73 -26.69
CA ASN A 359 -0.45 -31.38 -25.38
C ASN A 359 -0.89 -30.41 -24.29
N PHE A 360 -1.29 -29.18 -24.65
CA PHE A 360 -1.67 -28.15 -23.69
C PHE A 360 -3.01 -27.51 -24.07
N SER A 361 -3.74 -27.08 -23.05
CA SER A 361 -5.08 -26.52 -23.17
C SER A 361 -5.14 -25.11 -22.58
N TYR A 362 -4.23 -24.24 -23.03
CA TYR A 362 -4.11 -22.87 -22.54
C TYR A 362 -5.29 -22.02 -22.96
N GLN A 363 -5.78 -22.17 -24.19
CA GLN A 363 -6.93 -21.41 -24.67
C GLN A 363 -8.18 -21.75 -23.86
N LYS A 364 -8.35 -23.02 -23.46
CA LYS A 364 -9.41 -23.44 -22.53
C LYS A 364 -9.32 -22.70 -21.20
N VAL A 365 -8.14 -22.68 -20.56
CA VAL A 365 -7.94 -21.98 -19.28
C VAL A 365 -8.13 -20.47 -19.45
N PHE A 366 -7.66 -19.92 -20.57
CA PHE A 366 -7.73 -18.51 -20.88
C PHE A 366 -9.17 -18.02 -21.06
N LEU A 367 -9.99 -18.76 -21.81
CA LEU A 367 -11.38 -18.38 -22.09
C LEU A 367 -12.35 -18.71 -20.95
N LYS A 368 -11.94 -19.51 -19.95
CA LYS A 368 -12.79 -19.95 -18.85
C LYS A 368 -13.54 -18.82 -18.11
N PRO A 369 -12.97 -17.61 -17.90
CA PRO A 369 -13.71 -16.51 -17.29
C PRO A 369 -15.01 -16.15 -18.02
N PHE A 370 -15.07 -16.20 -19.36
CA PHE A 370 -16.32 -15.93 -20.09
C PHE A 370 -17.43 -16.93 -19.71
N GLU A 371 -17.09 -18.22 -19.66
CA GLU A 371 -18.03 -19.28 -19.29
C GLU A 371 -18.49 -19.11 -17.85
N THR A 372 -17.59 -18.78 -16.92
CA THR A 372 -17.96 -18.56 -15.52
C THR A 372 -18.85 -17.31 -15.35
N ILE A 373 -18.56 -16.20 -16.04
CA ILE A 373 -19.40 -15.00 -15.99
C ILE A 373 -20.79 -15.29 -16.58
N MET A 374 -20.86 -16.04 -17.68
CA MET A 374 -22.12 -16.49 -18.28
C MET A 374 -22.94 -17.34 -17.29
N LEU A 375 -22.30 -18.30 -16.62
CA LEU A 375 -22.92 -19.14 -15.59
C LEU A 375 -23.45 -18.32 -14.42
N ASN A 376 -22.65 -17.39 -13.89
CA ASN A 376 -23.04 -16.53 -12.77
C ASN A 376 -24.26 -15.67 -13.09
N ASN A 377 -24.45 -15.34 -14.37
CA ASN A 377 -25.54 -14.51 -14.86
C ASN A 377 -26.66 -15.32 -15.57
N LEU A 378 -26.67 -16.65 -15.47
CA LEU A 378 -27.61 -17.51 -16.19
C LEU A 378 -29.08 -17.23 -15.83
N HIS A 379 -29.36 -16.89 -14.58
CA HIS A 379 -30.71 -16.54 -14.13
C HIS A 379 -30.87 -15.03 -13.83
N SER A 380 -29.89 -14.23 -14.22
CA SER A 380 -29.96 -12.77 -14.06
C SER A 380 -31.06 -12.19 -14.93
N ARG A 381 -31.70 -11.12 -14.45
CA ARG A 381 -32.65 -10.33 -15.25
C ARG A 381 -31.95 -9.49 -16.32
N LEU A 382 -30.64 -9.26 -16.16
CA LEU A 382 -29.80 -8.50 -17.09
C LEU A 382 -29.39 -9.38 -18.28
N ARG A 383 -30.26 -9.44 -19.29
CA ARG A 383 -30.03 -10.25 -20.50
C ARG A 383 -28.88 -9.69 -21.35
N GLU A 384 -28.62 -8.40 -21.23
CA GLU A 384 -27.58 -7.64 -21.90
C GLU A 384 -26.20 -8.27 -21.68
N ILE A 385 -25.92 -8.77 -20.46
CA ILE A 385 -24.65 -9.44 -20.14
C ILE A 385 -24.47 -10.68 -21.01
N LYS A 386 -25.50 -11.53 -21.09
CA LYS A 386 -25.45 -12.78 -21.87
C LYS A 386 -25.30 -12.49 -23.36
N GLU A 387 -26.11 -11.57 -23.88
CA GLU A 387 -26.08 -11.16 -25.28
C GLU A 387 -24.71 -10.61 -25.66
N TYR A 388 -24.11 -9.79 -24.79
CA TYR A 388 -22.79 -9.23 -25.01
C TYR A 388 -21.69 -10.30 -25.01
N ILE A 389 -21.72 -11.27 -24.07
CA ILE A 389 -20.79 -12.42 -24.08
C ILE A 389 -20.89 -13.19 -25.38
N VAL A 390 -22.11 -13.52 -25.83
CA VAL A 390 -22.34 -14.25 -27.08
C VAL A 390 -21.80 -13.46 -28.27
N MET A 391 -22.04 -12.15 -28.31
CA MET A 391 -21.53 -11.27 -29.36
C MET A 391 -20.00 -11.25 -29.40
N CYS A 392 -19.33 -11.12 -28.24
CA CYS A 392 -17.87 -11.15 -28.15
C CYS A 392 -17.30 -12.50 -28.63
N ILE A 393 -17.88 -13.61 -28.18
CA ILE A 393 -17.42 -14.95 -28.57
C ILE A 393 -17.68 -15.23 -30.06
N ALA A 394 -18.82 -14.81 -30.60
CA ALA A 394 -19.12 -14.92 -32.02
C ALA A 394 -18.13 -14.12 -32.87
N ALA A 395 -17.77 -12.90 -32.43
CA ALA A 395 -16.76 -12.08 -33.09
C ALA A 395 -15.38 -12.77 -33.09
N LEU A 396 -14.96 -13.33 -31.94
CA LEU A 396 -13.72 -14.10 -31.84
C LEU A 396 -13.73 -15.32 -32.77
N CYS A 397 -14.84 -16.06 -32.86
CA CYS A 397 -14.97 -17.17 -33.80
C CYS A 397 -14.80 -16.68 -35.25
N GLY A 398 -15.48 -15.61 -35.64
CA GLY A 398 -15.40 -15.06 -36.99
C GLY A 398 -13.98 -14.63 -37.39
N GLN A 399 -13.21 -14.05 -36.47
CA GLN A 399 -11.89 -13.49 -36.76
C GLN A 399 -10.74 -14.48 -36.52
N LYS A 400 -10.89 -15.39 -35.54
CA LYS A 400 -9.79 -16.23 -35.04
C LYS A 400 -10.06 -17.74 -35.17
N ALA A 401 -11.14 -18.20 -35.81
CA ALA A 401 -11.48 -19.64 -35.94
C ALA A 401 -10.29 -20.57 -36.24
N LYS A 402 -9.40 -20.17 -37.17
CA LYS A 402 -8.22 -20.95 -37.57
C LYS A 402 -7.17 -21.14 -36.46
N PHE A 403 -7.17 -20.27 -35.45
CA PHE A 403 -6.24 -20.32 -34.34
C PHE A 403 -6.81 -21.04 -33.11
N ILE A 404 -8.13 -21.21 -33.04
CA ILE A 404 -8.81 -21.84 -31.91
C ILE A 404 -8.59 -23.37 -31.97
N ARG A 405 -8.07 -23.91 -30.88
CA ARG A 405 -7.79 -25.33 -30.61
C ARG A 405 -8.58 -25.78 -29.38
N SER A 406 -7.95 -25.87 -28.20
CA SER A 406 -8.66 -26.26 -26.97
C SER A 406 -9.74 -25.28 -26.53
N GLY A 407 -9.70 -24.03 -27.02
CA GLY A 407 -10.70 -23.01 -26.73
C GLY A 407 -12.11 -23.36 -27.25
N TRP A 408 -12.24 -24.23 -28.25
CA TRP A 408 -13.55 -24.65 -28.78
C TRP A 408 -14.45 -25.27 -27.72
N GLU A 409 -13.89 -26.01 -26.76
CA GLU A 409 -14.67 -26.63 -25.69
C GLU A 409 -15.42 -25.56 -24.87
N VAL A 410 -14.73 -24.48 -24.50
CA VAL A 410 -15.32 -23.38 -23.70
C VAL A 410 -16.34 -22.61 -24.53
N ILE A 411 -16.04 -22.34 -25.80
CA ILE A 411 -16.93 -21.61 -26.72
C ILE A 411 -18.26 -22.35 -26.91
N LEU A 412 -18.21 -23.66 -27.16
CA LEU A 412 -19.42 -24.48 -27.33
C LEU A 412 -20.23 -24.55 -26.04
N ASN A 413 -19.58 -24.61 -24.88
CA ASN A 413 -20.26 -24.52 -23.59
C ASN A 413 -20.97 -23.18 -23.41
N ILE A 414 -20.32 -22.06 -23.76
CA ILE A 414 -20.93 -20.72 -23.68
C ILE A 414 -22.19 -20.64 -24.55
N PHE A 415 -22.14 -21.12 -25.80
CA PHE A 415 -23.33 -21.14 -26.67
C PHE A 415 -24.43 -22.05 -26.14
N THR A 416 -24.06 -23.19 -25.53
CA THR A 416 -25.03 -24.08 -24.89
C THR A 416 -25.73 -23.41 -23.71
N LEU A 417 -24.97 -22.67 -22.88
CA LEU A 417 -25.52 -21.89 -21.78
C LEU A 417 -26.38 -20.72 -22.27
N ALA A 418 -26.04 -20.11 -23.40
CA ALA A 418 -26.83 -19.03 -24.00
C ALA A 418 -28.19 -19.50 -24.53
N ALA A 419 -28.31 -20.78 -24.88
CA ALA A 419 -29.57 -21.38 -25.34
C ALA A 419 -30.53 -21.74 -24.19
N GLN A 420 -30.09 -21.65 -22.92
CA GLN A 420 -30.90 -21.86 -21.71
C GLN A 420 -31.47 -20.53 -21.21
#